data_AF-A0A1C6HHC5-F1
#
_entry.id   AF-A0A1C6HHC5-F1
#
_cell.length_a   1.000
_cell.length_b   1.000
_cell.length_c   1.000
_cell.angle_alpha   90.00
_cell.angle_beta   90.00
_cell.angle_gamma   90.00
#
_symmetry.space_group_name_H-M   'P 1'
#
loop_
_entity.id
_entity.type
_entity.pdbx_description
1 polymer ?
#
loop_
_entity_poly.entity_id
_entity_poly.type
_entity_poly.pdbx_seq_one_letter_code
_entity_poly.pdbx_strand_id
1 'polypeptide(L)'
;MADYIERELALRIIIQKQKELCPLGTYGKKYVDSYNREKFDEWQEIIDGIESVPAADVEEVKHGKWIQEQIKIENMSIVRYRNTCSECGGKADFLLRELHYSYCPHCGAKMGAEG
;
A
#
# COMPACT_ATOMS: atom_id res chain seq x y z
N MET A 1 -4.20 -13.00 1.14
CA MET A 1 -3.84 -11.58 1.20
C MET A 1 -2.59 -11.51 2.04
N ALA A 2 -1.53 -10.88 1.55
CA ALA A 2 -0.33 -10.66 2.37
C ALA A 2 -0.56 -9.35 3.12
N ASP A 3 -0.42 -9.39 4.44
CA ASP A 3 -0.43 -8.18 5.25
C ASP A 3 0.95 -7.53 5.15
N TYR A 4 0.98 -6.28 4.70
CA TYR A 4 2.22 -5.52 4.54
C TYR A 4 2.51 -4.72 5.80
N ILE A 5 3.79 -4.62 6.16
CA ILE A 5 4.27 -3.83 7.29
C ILE A 5 5.19 -2.75 6.73
N GLU A 6 4.97 -1.49 7.12
CA GLU A 6 5.89 -0.41 6.82
C GLU A 6 7.23 -0.65 7.54
N ARG A 7 8.31 -0.77 6.75
CA ARG A 7 9.66 -1.02 7.26
C ARG A 7 10.07 -0.01 8.34
N GLU A 8 9.79 1.27 8.12
CA GLU A 8 10.16 2.33 9.06
C GLU A 8 9.45 2.22 10.41
N LEU A 9 8.18 1.77 10.41
CA LEU A 9 7.44 1.53 11.65
C LEU A 9 8.03 0.35 12.42
N ALA A 10 8.37 -0.74 11.72
CA ALA A 10 9.02 -1.90 12.32
C ALA A 10 10.37 -1.53 12.95
N LEU A 11 11.21 -0.81 12.19
CA LEU A 11 12.52 -0.34 12.67
C LEU A 11 12.39 0.60 13.87
N ARG A 12 11.40 1.50 13.88
CA ARG A 12 11.19 2.44 15.00
C ARG A 12 10.94 1.72 16.32
N ILE A 13 10.13 0.65 16.30
CA ILE A 13 9.83 -0.15 17.50
C ILE A 13 11.12 -0.80 18.02
N ILE A 14 11.92 -1.38 17.13
CA ILE A 14 13.15 -2.10 17.49
C ILE A 14 14.22 -1.13 18.01
N ILE A 15 14.43 0.00 17.33
CA ILE A 15 15.37 1.03 17.76
C ILE A 15 14.99 1.60 19.13
N GLN A 16 13.68 1.75 19.41
CA GLN A 16 13.24 2.18 20.74
C GLN A 16 13.61 1.16 21.82
N LYS A 17 13.46 -0.15 21.54
CA LYS A 17 13.90 -1.22 22.45
C LYS A 17 15.41 -1.25 22.63
N GLN A 18 16.18 -0.99 21.58
CA GLN A 18 17.63 -0.87 21.69
C GLN A 18 18.04 0.37 22.51
N LYS A 19 17.28 1.48 22.41
CA LYS A 19 17.50 2.68 23.23
C LYS A 19 17.21 2.49 24.71
N GLU A 20 16.27 1.61 25.07
CA GLU A 20 16.04 1.20 26.47
C GLU A 20 17.29 0.53 27.08
N LEU A 21 18.08 -0.17 26.26
CA LEU A 21 19.34 -0.80 26.69
C LEU A 21 20.51 0.18 26.73
N CYS A 22 20.57 1.10 25.76
CA CYS A 22 21.59 2.14 25.72
C CYS A 22 21.05 3.42 25.09
N PRO A 23 21.11 4.57 25.78
CA PRO A 23 20.59 5.83 25.26
C PRO A 23 21.29 6.31 23.97
N LEU A 24 22.46 5.75 23.65
CA LEU A 24 23.20 6.02 22.42
C LEU A 24 22.71 5.19 21.20
N GLY A 25 21.72 4.32 21.38
CA GLY A 25 21.11 3.52 20.29
C GLY A 25 22.13 2.60 19.61
N THR A 26 22.03 2.46 18.28
CA THR A 26 22.91 1.61 17.44
C THR A 26 24.41 1.92 17.58
N TYR A 27 24.77 3.14 18.01
CA TYR A 27 26.17 3.55 18.24
C TYR A 27 26.68 3.24 19.67
N GLY A 28 25.79 2.72 20.52
CA GLY A 28 26.00 2.56 21.95
C GLY A 28 26.76 1.32 22.40
N LYS A 29 27.10 0.37 21.51
CA LYS A 29 27.66 -0.95 21.87
C LYS A 29 28.84 -0.90 22.85
N LYS A 30 29.69 0.13 22.78
CA LYS A 30 30.83 0.33 23.70
C LYS A 30 30.44 0.73 25.12
N TYR A 31 29.24 1.29 25.28
CA TYR A 31 28.69 1.84 26.52
C TYR A 31 27.62 0.93 27.14
N VAL A 32 27.38 -0.25 26.54
CA VAL A 32 26.47 -1.27 27.06
C VAL A 32 27.23 -2.13 28.07
N ASP A 33 26.65 -2.29 29.27
CA ASP A 33 27.18 -3.19 30.29
C ASP A 33 27.31 -4.62 29.77
N SER A 34 28.30 -5.37 30.28
CA SER A 34 28.59 -6.75 29.87
C SER A 34 27.36 -7.67 29.85
N TYR A 35 26.39 -7.45 30.73
CA TYR A 35 25.16 -8.24 30.83
C TYR A 35 24.12 -7.92 29.74
N ASN A 36 24.14 -6.71 29.19
CA ASN A 36 23.18 -6.26 28.19
C ASN A 36 23.76 -6.27 26.77
N ARG A 37 25.04 -6.63 26.61
CA ARG A 37 25.74 -6.64 25.32
C ARG A 37 25.19 -7.70 24.36
N GLU A 38 24.91 -8.90 24.85
CA GLU A 38 24.32 -9.97 24.04
C GLU A 38 22.93 -9.57 23.51
N LYS A 39 22.08 -9.01 24.37
CA LYS A 39 20.78 -8.46 23.97
C LYS A 39 20.91 -7.33 22.97
N PHE A 40 21.92 -6.48 23.10
CA PHE A 40 22.17 -5.41 22.12
C PHE A 40 22.51 -5.97 20.74
N ASP A 41 23.31 -7.04 20.70
CA ASP A 41 23.71 -7.72 19.46
C ASP A 41 22.51 -8.42 18.81
N GLU A 42 21.66 -9.08 19.59
CA GLU A 42 20.39 -9.67 19.10
C GLU A 42 19.49 -8.61 18.43
N TRP A 43 19.33 -7.43 19.05
CA TRP A 43 18.54 -6.35 18.44
C TRP A 43 19.19 -5.79 17.18
N GLN A 44 20.52 -5.72 17.14
CA GLN A 44 21.25 -5.24 15.96
C GLN A 44 21.09 -6.20 14.78
N GLU A 45 21.18 -7.51 15.02
CA GLU A 45 20.96 -8.52 13.97
C GLU A 45 19.56 -8.44 13.37
N ILE A 46 18.53 -8.14 14.18
CA ILE A 46 17.16 -7.97 13.68
C ILE A 46 17.05 -6.72 12.80
N ILE A 47 17.70 -5.61 13.17
CA ILE A 47 17.72 -4.38 12.35
C ILE A 47 18.38 -4.68 11.01
N ASP A 48 19.58 -5.26 11.03
CA ASP A 48 20.35 -5.58 9.82
C ASP A 48 19.57 -6.56 8.93
N GLY A 49 18.90 -7.54 9.54
CA GLY A 49 18.00 -8.48 8.87
C GLY A 49 16.88 -7.77 8.13
N ILE A 50 16.16 -6.86 8.78
CA ILE A 50 15.06 -6.09 8.17
C ILE A 50 15.57 -5.18 7.04
N GLU A 51 16.74 -4.56 7.23
CA GLU A 51 17.34 -3.69 6.22
C GLU A 51 17.80 -4.48 4.98
N SER A 52 18.26 -5.72 5.18
CA SER A 52 18.71 -6.60 4.10
C SER A 52 17.59 -7.12 3.18
N VAL A 53 16.35 -7.17 3.67
CA VAL A 53 15.21 -7.58 2.86
C VAL A 53 14.98 -6.51 1.79
N PRO A 54 14.77 -6.86 0.50
CA PRO A 54 14.39 -5.88 -0.51
C PRO A 54 13.02 -5.27 -0.20
N ALA A 55 12.82 -3.98 -0.52
CA ALA A 55 11.50 -3.40 -0.44
C ALA A 55 10.59 -4.09 -1.47
N ALA A 56 9.40 -4.51 -1.03
CA ALA A 56 8.39 -4.97 -1.98
C ALA A 56 7.96 -3.77 -2.83
N ASP A 57 7.92 -3.97 -4.15
CA ASP A 57 7.35 -3.00 -5.08
C ASP A 57 5.82 -3.12 -5.00
N VAL A 58 5.25 -2.45 -4.00
CA VAL A 58 3.81 -2.38 -3.76
C VAL A 58 3.33 -0.99 -4.13
N GLU A 59 2.72 -0.87 -5.31
CA GLU A 59 1.87 0.28 -5.60
C GLU A 59 0.62 0.20 -4.72
N GLU A 60 0.26 1.33 -4.10
CA GLU A 60 -1.01 1.45 -3.39
C GLU A 60 -2.16 1.09 -4.34
N VAL A 61 -2.97 0.10 -3.95
CA VAL A 61 -4.16 -0.25 -4.72
C VAL A 61 -5.13 0.93 -4.60
N LYS A 62 -5.20 1.76 -5.64
CA LYS A 62 -6.17 2.84 -5.70
C LYS A 62 -7.57 2.23 -5.71
N HIS A 63 -8.46 2.75 -4.88
CA HIS A 63 -9.85 2.33 -4.86
C HIS A 63 -10.69 3.40 -5.55
N GLY A 64 -11.48 3.00 -6.55
CA GLY A 64 -12.27 3.94 -7.36
C GLY A 64 -13.73 3.54 -7.46
N LYS A 65 -14.56 4.48 -7.94
CA LYS A 65 -15.98 4.25 -8.25
C LYS A 65 -16.27 4.56 -9.71
N TRP A 66 -17.12 3.76 -10.33
CA TRP A 66 -17.61 4.02 -11.68
C TRP A 66 -18.72 5.07 -11.60
N ILE A 67 -18.50 6.22 -12.22
CA ILE A 67 -19.52 7.26 -12.40
C ILE A 67 -20.22 6.97 -13.72
N GLN A 68 -21.46 6.49 -13.65
CA GLN A 68 -22.23 6.08 -14.82
C GLN A 68 -23.06 7.24 -15.37
N GLU A 69 -22.89 7.52 -16.66
CA GLU A 69 -23.66 8.49 -17.41
C GLU A 69 -24.40 7.79 -18.55
N GLN A 70 -25.69 8.09 -18.70
CA GLN A 70 -26.48 7.56 -19.80
C GLN A 70 -26.35 8.48 -21.02
N ILE A 71 -25.88 7.93 -22.13
CA ILE A 71 -25.73 8.65 -23.40
C ILE A 71 -26.80 8.13 -24.35
N LYS A 72 -27.74 9.02 -24.71
CA LYS A 72 -28.68 8.76 -25.80
C LYS A 72 -28.02 9.15 -27.11
N ILE A 73 -27.94 8.21 -28.04
CA ILE A 73 -27.47 8.51 -29.39
C ILE A 73 -28.70 8.92 -30.19
N GLU A 74 -28.81 10.20 -30.49
CA GLU A 74 -29.84 10.71 -31.41
C GLU A 74 -29.69 9.96 -32.75
N ASN A 75 -30.80 9.42 -33.26
CA ASN A 75 -30.91 8.54 -34.44
C ASN A 75 -30.71 7.02 -34.23
N MET A 76 -30.48 6.53 -33.01
CA MET A 76 -30.57 5.09 -32.70
C MET A 76 -31.44 4.84 -31.47
N SER A 77 -32.25 3.79 -31.49
CA SER A 77 -33.00 3.30 -30.31
C SER A 77 -32.10 2.64 -29.25
N ILE A 78 -30.79 2.90 -29.29
CA ILE A 78 -29.77 2.27 -28.44
C ILE A 78 -29.30 3.30 -27.42
N VAL A 79 -29.37 2.90 -26.15
CA VAL A 79 -28.78 3.64 -25.03
C VAL A 79 -27.36 3.10 -24.79
N ARG A 80 -26.39 4.00 -24.61
CA ARG A 80 -25.06 3.63 -24.11
C ARG A 80 -24.86 4.12 -22.68
N TYR A 81 -24.04 3.41 -21.94
CA TYR A 81 -23.62 3.80 -20.60
C TYR A 81 -22.13 4.11 -20.62
N ARG A 82 -21.78 5.36 -20.31
CA ARG A 82 -20.40 5.76 -20.14
C ARG A 82 -20.04 5.69 -18.67
N ASN A 83 -19.04 4.88 -18.33
CA ASN A 83 -18.53 4.77 -16.99
C ASN A 83 -17.20 5.50 -16.90
N THR A 84 -17.13 6.53 -16.07
CA THR A 84 -15.93 7.31 -15.83
C THR A 84 -15.32 6.89 -14.50
N CYS A 85 -14.01 6.64 -14.47
CA CYS A 85 -13.29 6.35 -13.24
C CYS A 85 -13.15 7.62 -12.40
N SER A 86 -13.51 7.55 -11.11
CA SER A 86 -13.34 8.66 -10.16
C SER A 86 -11.89 9.11 -9.98
N GLU A 87 -10.94 8.18 -10.08
CA GLU A 87 -9.53 8.45 -9.74
C GLU A 87 -8.75 9.11 -10.87
N CYS A 88 -9.00 8.70 -12.12
CA CYS A 88 -8.20 9.14 -13.27
C CYS A 88 -9.02 9.82 -14.37
N GLY A 89 -10.36 9.82 -14.27
CA GLY A 89 -11.24 10.30 -15.34
C GLY A 89 -11.26 9.41 -16.60
N GLY A 90 -10.61 8.24 -16.56
CA GLY A 90 -10.62 7.28 -17.65
C GLY A 90 -12.03 6.81 -17.96
N LYS A 91 -12.39 6.80 -19.24
CA LYS A 91 -13.75 6.48 -19.72
C LYS A 91 -13.79 5.06 -20.26
N ALA A 92 -14.79 4.31 -19.84
CA ALA A 92 -15.12 3.00 -20.38
C ALA A 92 -16.59 3.02 -20.82
N ASP A 93 -16.83 2.93 -22.13
CA ASP A 93 -18.18 2.90 -22.68
C ASP A 93 -18.66 1.45 -22.75
N PHE A 94 -19.84 1.18 -22.17
CA PHE A 94 -20.47 -0.13 -22.13
C PHE A 94 -21.86 -0.10 -22.79
N LEU A 95 -22.23 -1.21 -23.43
CA LEU A 95 -23.54 -1.39 -24.05
C LEU A 95 -24.62 -1.79 -23.03
N LEU A 96 -24.22 -2.41 -21.92
CA LEU A 96 -25.12 -2.88 -20.86
C LEU A 96 -24.81 -2.14 -19.57
N ARG A 97 -25.87 -1.80 -18.82
CA ARG A 97 -25.78 -1.06 -17.55
C ARG A 97 -24.97 -1.81 -16.48
N GLU A 98 -25.02 -3.13 -16.49
CA GLU A 98 -24.45 -4.01 -15.46
C GLU A 98 -23.00 -4.42 -15.74
N LEU A 99 -22.47 -4.11 -16.93
CA LEU A 99 -21.11 -4.50 -17.31
C LEU A 99 -20.12 -3.49 -16.72
N HIS A 100 -19.47 -3.87 -15.63
CA HIS A 100 -18.41 -3.07 -14.99
C HIS A 100 -17.15 -3.92 -14.84
N TYR A 101 -16.00 -3.36 -15.24
CA TYR A 101 -14.73 -3.97 -14.88
C TYR A 101 -14.47 -3.80 -13.38
N SER A 102 -13.95 -4.84 -12.73
CA SER A 102 -13.49 -4.77 -11.34
C SER A 102 -12.28 -3.86 -11.15
N TYR A 103 -11.60 -3.49 -12.24
CA TYR A 103 -10.46 -2.60 -12.24
C TYR A 103 -10.58 -1.56 -13.35
N CYS A 104 -10.08 -0.36 -13.12
CA CYS A 104 -9.96 0.66 -14.16
C CYS A 104 -8.80 0.29 -15.10
N PRO A 105 -9.03 0.17 -16.42
CA PRO A 105 -7.97 -0.18 -17.38
C PRO A 105 -6.95 0.96 -17.59
N HIS A 106 -7.26 2.19 -17.17
CA HIS A 106 -6.37 3.34 -17.33
C HIS A 106 -5.41 3.55 -16.16
N CYS A 107 -5.85 3.27 -14.93
CA CYS A 107 -5.05 3.56 -13.73
C CYS A 107 -4.91 2.37 -12.76
N GLY A 108 -5.47 1.21 -13.08
CA GLY A 108 -5.42 0.02 -12.21
C GLY A 108 -6.31 0.09 -10.98
N ALA A 109 -7.05 1.18 -10.76
CA ALA A 109 -7.87 1.34 -9.57
C ALA A 109 -8.92 0.22 -9.44
N LYS A 110 -9.02 -0.40 -8.26
CA LYS A 110 -10.02 -1.42 -7.96
C LYS A 110 -11.38 -0.75 -7.75
N MET A 111 -12.35 -1.17 -8.53
CA MET A 111 -13.67 -0.55 -8.64
C MET A 111 -14.68 -1.28 -7.78
N GLY A 112 -15.52 -0.54 -7.04
CA GLY A 112 -16.59 -1.12 -6.22
C GLY A 112 -16.14 -1.67 -4.86
N ALA A 113 -14.99 -1.22 -4.36
CA ALA A 113 -14.69 -1.39 -2.95
C ALA A 113 -15.57 -0.41 -2.15
N GLU A 114 -16.59 -0.95 -1.49
CA GLU A 114 -17.21 -0.27 -0.36
C GLU A 114 -16.16 -0.20 0.75
N GLY A 115 -15.80 1.02 1.13
CA GLY A 115 -14.95 1.29 2.30
C GLY A 115 -15.74 1.13 3.58
#